data_AF-A0A2A2JZQ6-F1
#
_entry.id   AF-A0A2A2JZQ6-F1
#
_cell.length_a   1.000
_cell.length_b   1.000
_cell.length_c   1.000
_cell.angle_alpha   90.00
_cell.angle_beta   90.00
_cell.angle_gamma   90.00
#
_symmetry.space_group_name_H-M   'P 1'
#
loop_
_entity.id
_entity.type
_entity.pdbx_description
1 polymer ?
#
loop_
_entity_poly.entity_id
_entity_poly.type
_entity_poly.pdbx_seq_one_letter_code
_entity_poly.pdbx_strand_id
1 'polypeptide(L)'
;MVLDIKRFDIYRKVPKDLTQPTTTGAVISIVCVLFISIMIFNDILGYLHIELKNELYVDDPGREGRIDVRINVTFPFMKCEYLGVDIQDNNGRHEVGFEKQTQKHPLGESGCRFESEFMINKVPGNFHISTHSANQQPQAYDMRHEIHEIHFGDDHSMIRSAGSFAPLNGRKAMKLGEDEAFKLHTHEYILKIVPTIYEDIFEGRIYTYQYTYAHSSDIVFGHSGTVAPAIWFKYELQPITVKITETRQPFYLFITWICAVVGGTFTVAGIIDSTFFTISEMLKKHQLGKLS
;
A
#
# COMPACT_ATOMS: atom_id res chain seq x y z
N MET A 1 -30.11 -34.34 45.42
CA MET A 1 -30.81 -33.08 45.15
C MET A 1 -30.77 -32.85 43.65
N VAL A 2 -31.85 -33.19 42.94
CA VAL A 2 -31.90 -33.05 41.48
C VAL A 2 -32.14 -31.58 41.17
N LEU A 3 -31.20 -30.94 40.49
CA LEU A 3 -31.34 -29.54 40.08
C LEU A 3 -32.49 -29.48 39.07
N ASP A 4 -33.62 -28.86 39.45
CA ASP A 4 -34.71 -28.60 38.51
C ASP A 4 -34.32 -27.42 37.61
N ILE A 5 -33.72 -27.75 36.47
CA ILE A 5 -33.19 -26.80 35.47
C ILE A 5 -34.29 -25.82 35.01
N LYS A 6 -35.57 -26.20 35.10
CA LYS A 6 -36.70 -25.33 34.75
C LYS A 6 -36.78 -24.06 35.60
N ARG A 7 -36.23 -24.06 36.81
CA ARG A 7 -36.18 -22.86 37.67
C ARG A 7 -35.22 -21.77 37.15
N PHE A 8 -34.35 -22.10 36.19
CA PHE A 8 -33.47 -21.14 35.52
C PHE A 8 -34.09 -20.56 34.24
N ASP A 9 -35.39 -20.79 33.98
CA ASP A 9 -36.12 -20.13 32.90
C ASP A 9 -36.36 -18.65 33.23
N ILE A 10 -35.40 -17.80 32.85
CA ILE A 10 -35.45 -16.33 33.00
C ILE A 10 -36.54 -15.72 32.10
N TYR A 11 -36.91 -16.39 31.01
CA TYR A 11 -37.81 -15.86 29.98
C TYR A 11 -39.21 -16.50 30.04
N ARG A 12 -39.77 -16.61 31.26
CA ARG A 12 -41.12 -17.15 31.46
C ARG A 12 -42.14 -16.38 30.63
N LYS A 13 -42.80 -17.06 29.69
CA LYS A 13 -43.76 -16.43 28.78
C LYS A 13 -44.97 -15.92 29.54
N VAL A 14 -45.31 -14.64 29.34
CA VAL A 14 -46.56 -14.05 29.82
C VAL A 14 -47.69 -14.45 28.87
N PRO A 15 -48.85 -14.91 29.37
CA PRO A 15 -49.99 -15.24 28.51
C PRO A 15 -50.46 -14.01 27.73
N LYS A 16 -50.83 -14.21 26.46
CA LYS A 16 -51.19 -13.14 25.51
C LYS A 16 -52.39 -12.30 25.97
N ASP A 17 -53.25 -12.86 26.80
CA ASP A 17 -54.44 -12.20 27.36
C ASP A 17 -54.07 -11.06 28.33
N LEU A 18 -52.84 -11.05 28.85
CA LEU A 18 -52.31 -9.99 29.73
C LEU A 18 -51.46 -8.95 28.98
N THR A 19 -51.29 -9.08 27.67
CA THR A 19 -50.47 -8.17 26.84
C THR A 19 -51.32 -7.55 25.76
N GLN A 20 -51.40 -6.22 25.70
CA GLN A 20 -52.09 -5.51 24.61
C GLN A 20 -51.08 -4.80 23.70
N PRO A 21 -51.21 -4.92 22.36
CA PRO A 21 -50.38 -4.21 21.41
C PRO A 21 -50.68 -2.70 21.44
N THR A 22 -49.64 -1.87 21.39
CA THR A 22 -49.75 -0.41 21.33
C THR A 22 -49.25 0.12 19.98
N THR A 23 -49.83 1.22 19.50
CA THR A 23 -49.38 1.86 18.25
C THR A 23 -47.96 2.42 18.38
N THR A 24 -47.63 3.02 19.53
CA THR A 24 -46.27 3.50 19.85
C THR A 24 -45.26 2.36 19.86
N GLY A 25 -45.60 1.23 20.50
CA GLY A 25 -44.74 0.04 20.52
C GLY A 25 -44.53 -0.56 19.12
N ALA A 26 -45.55 -0.52 18.26
CA ALA A 26 -45.42 -0.94 16.86
C ALA A 26 -44.47 -0.04 16.06
N VAL A 27 -44.56 1.28 16.22
CA VAL A 27 -43.65 2.23 15.57
C VAL A 27 -42.21 2.04 16.06
N ILE A 28 -41.99 1.95 17.37
CA ILE A 28 -40.68 1.69 17.97
C ILE A 28 -40.11 0.37 17.42
N SER A 29 -40.92 -0.68 17.36
CA SER A 29 -40.48 -1.99 16.83
C SER A 29 -40.05 -1.92 15.37
N ILE A 30 -40.78 -1.20 14.51
CA ILE A 30 -40.41 -1.02 13.10
C ILE A 30 -39.07 -0.28 12.98
N VAL A 31 -38.90 0.80 13.74
CA VAL A 31 -37.66 1.58 13.77
C VAL A 31 -36.49 0.73 14.26
N CYS A 32 -36.67 -0.07 15.31
CA CYS A 32 -35.65 -0.97 15.83
C CYS A 32 -35.24 -2.04 14.83
N VAL A 33 -36.20 -2.67 14.14
CA VAL A 33 -35.90 -3.68 13.10
C VAL A 33 -35.12 -3.05 11.95
N LEU A 34 -35.51 -1.86 11.50
CA LEU A 34 -34.78 -1.14 10.46
C LEU A 34 -33.35 -0.81 10.91
N PHE A 35 -33.19 -0.28 12.12
CA PHE A 35 -31.88 0.08 12.69
C PHE A 35 -30.97 -1.14 12.84
N ILE A 36 -31.47 -2.24 13.41
CA ILE A 36 -30.73 -3.50 13.54
C ILE A 36 -30.30 -4.00 12.16
N SER A 37 -31.19 -3.95 11.17
CA SER A 37 -30.87 -4.41 9.81
C SER A 37 -29.74 -3.60 9.17
N ILE A 38 -29.76 -2.27 9.33
CA ILE A 38 -28.73 -1.37 8.82
C ILE A 38 -27.38 -1.62 9.52
N MET A 39 -27.39 -1.75 10.85
CA MET A 39 -26.18 -1.99 11.62
C MET A 39 -25.56 -3.36 11.31
N ILE A 40 -26.38 -4.42 11.26
CA ILE A 40 -25.89 -5.75 10.88
C ILE A 40 -25.33 -5.74 9.46
N PHE A 41 -25.98 -5.04 8.51
CA PHE A 41 -25.43 -4.91 7.16
C PHE A 41 -24.06 -4.23 7.16
N ASN A 42 -23.90 -3.14 7.93
CA ASN A 42 -22.61 -2.48 8.07
C ASN A 42 -21.54 -3.37 8.73
N ASP A 43 -21.89 -4.12 9.77
CA ASP A 43 -20.98 -5.04 10.45
C ASP A 43 -20.57 -6.21 9.54
N ILE A 44 -21.49 -6.69 8.68
CA ILE A 44 -21.18 -7.69 7.65
C ILE A 44 -20.17 -7.13 6.65
N LEU A 45 -20.39 -5.89 6.17
CA LEU A 45 -19.44 -5.25 5.26
C LEU A 45 -18.07 -5.06 5.92
N GLY A 46 -18.04 -4.66 7.20
CA GLY A 46 -16.81 -4.55 7.99
C GLY A 46 -16.09 -5.88 8.17
N TYR A 47 -16.81 -6.95 8.49
CA TYR A 47 -16.25 -8.30 8.64
C TYR A 47 -15.70 -8.86 7.32
N LEU A 48 -16.32 -8.50 6.19
CA LEU A 48 -15.85 -8.90 4.87
C LEU A 48 -14.59 -8.14 4.43
N HIS A 49 -14.32 -6.97 5.02
CA HIS A 49 -13.11 -6.18 4.73
C HIS A 49 -11.86 -6.85 5.31
N ILE A 50 -10.75 -6.78 4.57
CA ILE A 50 -9.44 -7.30 4.99
C ILE A 50 -8.67 -6.19 5.71
N GLU A 51 -8.05 -6.50 6.84
CA GLU A 51 -7.26 -5.54 7.61
C GLU A 51 -5.77 -5.76 7.38
N LEU A 52 -5.07 -4.71 6.92
CA LEU A 52 -3.63 -4.72 6.73
C LEU A 52 -2.93 -4.29 8.01
N LYS A 53 -2.09 -5.18 8.56
CA LYS A 53 -1.27 -4.89 9.73
C LYS A 53 0.19 -4.64 9.30
N ASN A 54 0.68 -3.44 9.59
CA ASN A 54 2.06 -3.05 9.29
C ASN A 54 2.93 -3.15 10.55
N GLU A 55 3.97 -3.97 10.52
CA GLU A 55 4.94 -4.13 11.61
C GLU A 55 6.35 -3.76 11.11
N LEU A 56 7.17 -3.19 11.99
CA LEU A 56 8.56 -2.84 11.71
C LEU A 56 9.48 -3.65 12.61
N TYR A 57 10.56 -4.19 12.05
CA TYR A 57 11.55 -4.94 12.80
C TYR A 57 12.95 -4.78 12.20
N VAL A 58 13.98 -5.09 13.00
CA VAL A 58 15.38 -4.70 12.78
C VAL A 58 16.20 -5.84 12.18
N ASP A 59 15.60 -6.60 11.26
CA ASP A 59 16.29 -7.72 10.61
C ASP A 59 15.77 -7.85 9.19
N ASP A 60 16.59 -8.34 8.25
CA ASP A 60 16.15 -8.70 6.91
C ASP A 60 15.90 -10.22 6.91
N PRO A 61 14.68 -10.71 7.15
CA PRO A 61 14.40 -12.14 7.10
C PRO A 61 14.09 -12.54 5.64
N GLY A 62 14.47 -11.69 4.68
CA GLY A 62 14.38 -11.92 3.27
C GLY A 62 15.22 -13.10 2.81
N ARG A 63 15.01 -13.48 1.54
CA ARG A 63 15.80 -14.50 0.86
C ARG A 63 17.30 -14.16 0.96
N GLU A 64 18.12 -15.11 1.41
CA GLU A 64 19.57 -14.96 1.39
C GLU A 64 20.05 -14.72 -0.06
N GLY A 65 21.00 -13.80 -0.25
CA GLY A 65 21.66 -13.60 -1.55
C GLY A 65 21.48 -12.20 -2.16
N ARG A 66 20.90 -12.15 -3.38
CA ARG A 66 20.83 -10.98 -4.27
C ARG A 66 19.41 -10.44 -4.39
N ILE A 67 19.29 -9.19 -4.84
CA ILE A 67 18.02 -8.50 -5.09
C ILE A 67 17.84 -8.37 -6.60
N ASP A 68 16.69 -8.83 -7.11
CA ASP A 68 16.31 -8.62 -8.49
C ASP A 68 15.97 -7.14 -8.72
N VAL A 69 16.53 -6.54 -9.76
CA VAL A 69 16.30 -5.15 -10.16
C VAL A 69 15.78 -5.15 -11.58
N ARG A 70 14.66 -4.46 -11.78
CA ARG A 70 14.12 -4.19 -13.12
C ARG A 70 14.09 -2.69 -13.34
N ILE A 71 14.63 -2.27 -14.48
CA ILE A 71 14.64 -0.86 -14.88
C ILE A 71 14.04 -0.69 -16.27
N ASN A 72 13.30 0.40 -16.44
CA ASN A 72 12.71 0.83 -17.70
C ASN A 72 12.88 2.35 -17.82
N VAL A 73 13.78 2.79 -18.68
CA VAL A 73 14.14 4.20 -18.84
C VAL A 73 14.16 4.56 -20.33
N THR A 74 13.47 5.64 -20.68
CA THR A 74 13.46 6.19 -22.03
C THR A 74 14.42 7.36 -22.15
N PHE A 75 15.26 7.30 -23.18
CA PHE A 75 16.18 8.35 -23.60
C PHE A 75 15.73 8.89 -24.97
N PRO A 76 15.00 10.02 -25.02
CA PRO A 76 14.45 10.52 -26.28
C PRO A 76 15.48 11.02 -27.29
N PHE A 77 16.71 11.31 -26.86
CA PHE A 77 17.76 11.92 -27.71
C PHE A 77 19.06 11.12 -27.76
N MET A 78 19.06 9.87 -27.27
CA MET A 78 20.19 8.95 -27.38
C MET A 78 19.77 7.64 -28.04
N LYS A 79 20.54 7.20 -29.05
CA LYS A 79 20.35 5.90 -29.69
C LYS A 79 20.75 4.76 -28.77
N CYS A 80 20.10 3.60 -28.96
CA CYS A 80 20.32 2.40 -28.15
C CYS A 80 21.75 1.83 -28.23
N GLU A 81 22.46 2.05 -29.33
CA GLU A 81 23.83 1.58 -29.52
C GLU A 81 24.85 2.30 -28.64
N TYR A 82 24.47 3.47 -28.10
CA TYR A 82 25.29 4.31 -27.23
C TYR A 82 24.98 4.15 -25.74
N LEU A 83 24.07 3.25 -25.36
CA LEU A 83 23.65 3.09 -23.96
C LEU A 83 24.03 1.69 -23.47
N GLY A 84 24.72 1.62 -22.34
CA GLY A 84 24.95 0.38 -21.59
C GLY A 84 24.73 0.61 -20.11
N VAL A 85 24.52 -0.47 -19.36
CA VAL A 85 24.36 -0.42 -17.91
C VAL A 85 25.55 -1.10 -17.24
N ASP A 86 26.11 -0.44 -16.25
CA ASP A 86 27.21 -0.94 -15.42
C ASP A 86 26.71 -1.17 -14.00
N ILE A 87 27.20 -2.22 -13.37
CA ILE A 87 26.83 -2.60 -12.00
C ILE A 87 28.10 -2.64 -11.17
N GLN A 88 28.11 -1.90 -10.07
CA GLN A 88 29.23 -1.85 -9.13
C GLN A 88 28.74 -1.95 -7.69
N ASP A 89 29.48 -2.64 -6.84
CA ASP A 89 29.21 -2.67 -5.41
C ASP A 89 30.47 -2.51 -4.55
N ASN A 90 30.26 -2.24 -3.26
CA ASN A 90 31.35 -2.05 -2.29
C ASN A 90 32.08 -3.35 -1.93
N ASN A 91 31.54 -4.52 -2.31
CA ASN A 91 32.20 -5.81 -2.15
C ASN A 91 33.14 -6.14 -3.31
N GLY A 92 33.34 -5.21 -4.25
CA GLY A 92 34.28 -5.34 -5.36
C GLY A 92 33.69 -5.99 -6.61
N ARG A 93 32.37 -6.19 -6.68
CA ARG A 93 31.72 -6.55 -7.95
C ARG A 93 31.77 -5.34 -8.88
N HIS A 94 32.19 -5.57 -10.11
CA HIS A 94 32.17 -4.58 -11.17
C HIS A 94 31.89 -5.29 -12.50
N GLU A 95 30.69 -5.08 -13.04
CA GLU A 95 30.25 -5.62 -14.32
C GLU A 95 30.00 -4.44 -15.27
N VAL A 96 30.82 -4.34 -16.30
CA VAL A 96 30.74 -3.27 -17.32
C VAL A 96 29.92 -3.78 -18.50
N GLY A 97 28.98 -2.96 -18.98
CA GLY A 97 28.18 -3.23 -20.17
C GLY A 97 27.34 -4.49 -20.02
N PHE A 98 26.53 -4.60 -18.96
CA PHE A 98 25.68 -5.75 -18.74
C PHE A 98 24.61 -5.88 -19.85
N GLU A 99 24.77 -6.90 -20.70
CA GLU A 99 23.91 -7.15 -21.86
C GLU A 99 22.84 -8.23 -21.63
N LYS A 100 23.01 -9.11 -20.63
CA LYS A 100 22.05 -10.20 -20.37
C LYS A 100 20.70 -9.61 -19.96
N GLN A 101 19.58 -10.12 -20.49
CA GLN A 101 18.23 -9.61 -20.17
C GLN A 101 18.07 -8.08 -20.37
N THR A 102 18.90 -7.46 -21.21
CA THR A 102 18.78 -6.06 -21.61
C THR A 102 18.09 -5.97 -22.96
N GLN A 103 16.92 -5.33 -23.00
CA GLN A 103 16.17 -5.06 -24.22
C GLN A 103 16.24 -3.56 -24.53
N LYS A 104 16.61 -3.23 -25.76
CA LYS A 104 16.73 -1.85 -26.22
C LYS A 104 15.81 -1.65 -27.41
N HIS A 105 14.80 -0.80 -27.26
CA HIS A 105 13.83 -0.51 -28.30
C HIS A 105 14.10 0.87 -28.90
N PRO A 106 14.52 0.98 -30.17
CA PRO A 106 14.72 2.27 -30.83
C PRO A 106 13.43 3.09 -30.87
N LEU A 107 13.52 4.38 -30.56
CA LEU A 107 12.41 5.34 -30.63
C LEU A 107 12.73 6.40 -31.69
N GLY A 108 12.12 6.27 -32.87
CA GLY A 108 12.41 7.17 -33.99
C GLY A 108 13.86 7.07 -34.46
N GLU A 109 14.44 8.21 -34.89
CA GLU A 109 15.80 8.25 -35.43
C GLU A 109 16.90 8.41 -34.36
N SER A 110 16.57 8.96 -33.19
CA SER A 110 17.57 9.36 -32.18
C SER A 110 17.23 8.96 -30.74
N GLY A 111 16.14 8.24 -30.48
CA GLY A 111 15.75 7.82 -29.12
C GLY A 111 15.91 6.33 -28.85
N CYS A 112 15.83 5.96 -27.58
CA CYS A 112 15.88 4.59 -27.11
C CYS A 112 15.05 4.38 -25.84
N ARG A 113 14.24 3.33 -25.80
CA ARG A 113 13.70 2.78 -24.56
C ARG A 113 14.58 1.63 -24.11
N PHE A 114 15.19 1.80 -22.94
CA PHE A 114 16.15 0.87 -22.35
C PHE A 114 15.48 0.11 -21.21
N GLU A 115 15.41 -1.21 -21.34
CA GLU A 115 14.86 -2.11 -20.33
C GLU A 115 15.93 -3.13 -19.94
N SER A 116 16.13 -3.36 -18.64
CA SER A 116 17.12 -4.32 -18.18
C SER A 116 16.69 -4.94 -16.86
N GLU A 117 16.95 -6.23 -16.72
CA GLU A 117 16.70 -7.01 -15.52
C GLU A 117 18.00 -7.66 -15.04
N PHE A 118 18.41 -7.36 -13.81
CA PHE A 118 19.67 -7.84 -13.26
C PHE A 118 19.61 -8.00 -11.75
N MET A 119 20.51 -8.81 -11.23
CA MET A 119 20.65 -9.07 -9.80
C MET A 119 21.73 -8.18 -9.19
N ILE A 120 21.44 -7.49 -8.09
CA ILE A 120 22.42 -6.76 -7.26
C ILE A 120 22.69 -7.48 -5.94
N ASN A 121 23.88 -7.28 -5.37
CA ASN A 121 24.17 -7.83 -4.04
C ASN A 121 23.48 -7.00 -2.96
N LYS A 122 23.18 -7.62 -1.81
CA LYS A 122 22.62 -6.94 -0.63
C LYS A 122 23.66 -6.09 0.13
N VAL A 123 24.42 -5.27 -0.59
CA VAL A 123 25.41 -4.36 -0.04
C VAL A 123 25.33 -3.02 -0.76
N PRO A 124 25.72 -1.90 -0.14
CA PRO A 124 25.69 -0.61 -0.83
C PRO A 124 26.50 -0.63 -2.13
N GLY A 125 25.96 0.03 -3.14
CA GLY A 125 26.54 0.02 -4.48
C GLY A 125 25.87 1.00 -5.41
N ASN A 126 26.11 0.85 -6.71
CA ASN A 126 25.45 1.60 -7.74
C ASN A 126 25.25 0.78 -9.00
N PHE A 127 24.23 1.10 -9.75
CA PHE A 127 24.17 0.78 -11.17
C PHE A 127 23.98 2.08 -11.93
N HIS A 128 24.56 2.18 -13.11
CA HIS A 128 24.49 3.41 -13.89
C HIS A 128 24.39 3.14 -15.37
N ILE A 129 23.66 4.02 -16.06
CA ILE A 129 23.51 3.96 -17.51
C ILE A 129 24.41 5.03 -18.11
N SER A 130 25.25 4.63 -19.04
CA SER A 130 26.28 5.49 -19.63
C SER A 130 26.66 5.05 -21.04
N THR A 131 27.42 5.93 -21.71
CA THR A 131 27.96 5.63 -23.04
C THR A 131 29.25 4.84 -23.00
N HIS A 132 30.07 4.96 -21.96
CA HIS A 132 31.34 4.22 -21.86
C HIS A 132 31.13 2.71 -21.75
N SER A 133 29.95 2.31 -21.29
CA SER A 133 29.44 0.95 -21.20
C SER A 133 28.99 0.37 -22.55
N ALA A 134 29.00 1.17 -23.61
CA ALA A 134 28.52 0.81 -24.93
C ALA A 134 29.66 0.69 -25.95
N ASN A 135 29.44 -0.13 -26.99
CA ASN A 135 30.44 -0.42 -28.02
C ASN A 135 30.77 0.79 -28.91
N GLN A 136 29.88 1.78 -28.97
CA GLN A 136 30.04 2.98 -29.77
C GLN A 136 29.86 4.22 -28.89
N GLN A 137 30.62 5.28 -29.18
CA GLN A 137 30.46 6.58 -28.51
C GLN A 137 29.69 7.54 -29.41
N PRO A 138 28.75 8.32 -28.85
CA PRO A 138 28.05 9.35 -29.61
C PRO A 138 28.96 10.57 -29.84
N GLN A 139 28.67 11.33 -30.89
CA GLN A 139 29.34 12.61 -31.13
C GLN A 139 28.86 13.72 -30.19
N ALA A 140 27.63 13.61 -29.68
CA ALA A 140 27.02 14.54 -28.74
C ALA A 140 26.25 13.77 -27.67
N TYR A 141 26.37 14.21 -26.41
CA TYR A 141 25.69 13.60 -25.27
C TYR A 141 24.39 14.32 -24.95
N ASP A 142 23.34 13.56 -24.67
CA ASP A 142 22.07 14.09 -24.18
C ASP A 142 21.42 13.12 -23.18
N MET A 143 21.66 13.35 -21.89
CA MET A 143 21.20 12.46 -20.81
C MET A 143 19.80 12.79 -20.30
N ARG A 144 19.02 13.59 -21.03
CA ARG A 144 17.61 13.80 -20.73
C ARG A 144 16.87 12.48 -20.86
N HIS A 145 16.03 12.16 -19.86
CA HIS A 145 15.41 10.84 -19.76
C HIS A 145 14.06 10.87 -19.03
N GLU A 146 13.30 9.80 -19.22
CA GLU A 146 12.07 9.49 -18.51
C GLU A 146 12.19 8.11 -17.87
N ILE A 147 12.07 8.04 -16.55
CA ILE A 147 12.06 6.79 -15.79
C ILE A 147 10.63 6.28 -15.78
N HIS A 148 10.38 5.14 -16.43
CA HIS A 148 9.07 4.50 -16.41
C HIS A 148 8.94 3.57 -15.20
N GLU A 149 9.98 2.79 -14.94
CA GLU A 149 9.97 1.77 -13.88
C GLU A 149 11.37 1.61 -13.27
N ILE A 150 11.43 1.63 -11.95
CA ILE A 150 12.54 1.04 -11.20
C ILE A 150 11.94 0.20 -10.08
N HIS A 151 12.19 -1.09 -10.13
CA HIS A 151 11.61 -2.07 -9.24
C HIS A 151 12.72 -2.93 -8.61
N PHE A 152 12.50 -3.32 -7.35
CA PHE A 152 13.40 -4.15 -6.56
C PHE A 152 12.61 -5.31 -5.93
N GLY A 153 13.06 -6.55 -6.16
CA GLY A 153 12.49 -7.78 -5.62
C GLY A 153 11.42 -8.41 -6.51
N ASP A 154 10.49 -9.12 -5.87
CA ASP A 154 9.39 -9.81 -6.53
C ASP A 154 8.36 -8.82 -7.07
N ASP A 155 7.78 -9.14 -8.25
CA ASP A 155 6.79 -8.31 -8.93
C ASP A 155 5.57 -8.03 -8.03
N HIS A 156 5.35 -6.74 -7.77
CA HIS A 156 4.33 -6.23 -6.85
C HIS A 156 2.95 -6.05 -7.52
N SER A 157 2.78 -6.40 -8.79
CA SER A 157 1.52 -6.23 -9.54
C SER A 157 0.28 -6.83 -8.87
N MET A 158 0.45 -7.74 -7.90
CA MET A 158 -0.63 -8.34 -7.11
C MET A 158 -1.00 -7.56 -5.83
N ILE A 159 -0.12 -6.71 -5.33
CA ILE A 159 -0.33 -6.03 -4.05
C ILE A 159 -1.16 -4.76 -4.30
N ARG A 160 -2.43 -4.81 -3.89
CA ARG A 160 -3.41 -3.72 -4.05
C ARG A 160 -3.22 -2.55 -3.06
N SER A 161 -2.15 -2.55 -2.27
CA SER A 161 -1.99 -1.60 -1.16
C SER A 161 -1.18 -0.36 -1.56
N ALA A 162 -1.78 0.79 -1.21
CA ALA A 162 -1.25 2.14 -1.37
C ALA A 162 0.04 2.36 -0.57
N GLY A 163 1.19 2.10 -1.20
CA GLY A 163 2.51 2.52 -0.74
C GLY A 163 3.32 3.07 -1.89
N SER A 164 4.24 4.01 -1.63
CA SER A 164 5.16 4.51 -2.65
C SER A 164 6.30 3.50 -2.87
N PHE A 165 5.99 2.32 -3.39
CA PHE A 165 6.99 1.28 -3.70
C PHE A 165 7.98 1.75 -4.78
N ALA A 166 7.53 2.60 -5.70
CA ALA A 166 8.33 3.05 -6.83
C ALA A 166 8.17 4.57 -7.07
N PRO A 167 8.73 5.44 -6.20
CA PRO A 167 8.58 6.89 -6.30
C PRO A 167 9.23 7.52 -7.55
N LEU A 168 10.04 6.77 -8.31
CA LEU A 168 10.65 7.24 -9.56
C LEU A 168 9.79 6.94 -10.81
N ASN A 169 8.72 6.17 -10.67
CA ASN A 169 7.89 5.80 -11.82
C ASN A 169 7.23 7.05 -12.44
N GLY A 170 7.39 7.21 -13.75
CA GLY A 170 6.91 8.37 -14.51
C GLY A 170 7.75 9.64 -14.33
N ARG A 171 8.91 9.59 -13.67
CA ARG A 171 9.76 10.77 -13.46
C ARG A 171 10.43 11.22 -14.75
N LYS A 172 10.27 12.50 -15.10
CA LYS A 172 10.87 13.11 -16.30
C LYS A 172 12.00 14.06 -15.91
N ALA A 173 13.22 13.72 -16.28
CA ALA A 173 14.37 14.63 -16.25
C ALA A 173 14.46 15.35 -17.59
N MET A 174 13.45 16.17 -17.87
CA MET A 174 13.24 16.85 -19.15
C MET A 174 13.03 18.34 -18.88
N LYS A 175 14.08 19.09 -18.53
CA LYS A 175 13.97 20.56 -18.50
C LYS A 175 13.94 21.07 -19.93
N LEU A 176 12.86 21.77 -20.29
CA LEU A 176 12.67 22.40 -21.59
C LEU A 176 12.82 23.92 -21.41
N GLY A 177 13.87 24.51 -21.97
CA GLY A 177 14.24 25.93 -21.83
C GLY A 177 15.71 26.15 -22.17
N GLU A 178 16.15 27.41 -22.27
CA GLU A 178 17.49 27.88 -22.75
C GLU A 178 18.74 27.25 -22.10
N ASP A 179 18.57 26.38 -21.10
CA ASP A 179 19.67 25.69 -20.43
C ASP A 179 20.10 24.45 -21.22
N GLU A 180 20.68 24.68 -22.40
CA GLU A 180 21.30 23.66 -23.26
C GLU A 180 22.36 22.81 -22.52
N ALA A 181 22.90 23.36 -21.43
CA ALA A 181 23.83 22.66 -20.55
C ALA A 181 23.19 21.45 -19.86
N PHE A 182 21.87 21.46 -19.64
CA PHE A 182 21.13 20.37 -18.99
C PHE A 182 21.27 19.01 -19.71
N LYS A 183 21.53 19.02 -21.03
CA LYS A 183 21.79 17.80 -21.83
C LYS A 183 23.04 17.06 -21.36
N LEU A 184 24.02 17.79 -20.82
CA LEU A 184 25.31 17.30 -20.37
C LEU A 184 25.35 17.02 -18.86
N HIS A 185 24.22 17.15 -18.15
CA HIS A 185 24.18 16.87 -16.72
C HIS A 185 24.31 15.37 -16.47
N THR A 186 25.14 15.03 -15.50
CA THR A 186 25.14 13.73 -14.85
C THR A 186 24.01 13.72 -13.84
N HIS A 187 23.12 12.72 -13.90
CA HIS A 187 21.99 12.61 -12.99
C HIS A 187 22.32 11.58 -11.92
N GLU A 188 22.29 11.98 -10.66
CA GLU A 188 22.52 11.07 -9.54
C GLU A 188 21.23 10.87 -8.76
N TYR A 189 20.80 9.62 -8.67
CA TYR A 189 19.68 9.14 -7.87
C TYR A 189 20.22 8.35 -6.70
N ILE A 190 20.04 8.87 -5.49
CA ILE A 190 20.43 8.20 -4.25
C ILE A 190 19.19 7.49 -3.70
N LEU A 191 19.19 6.16 -3.75
CA LEU A 191 18.09 5.28 -3.36
C LEU A 191 18.35 4.70 -1.97
N LYS A 192 17.41 4.91 -1.04
CA LYS A 192 17.41 4.25 0.27
C LYS A 192 16.39 3.13 0.23
N ILE A 193 16.86 1.89 0.11
CA ILE A 193 16.05 0.70 -0.10
C ILE A 193 15.68 0.09 1.26
N VAL A 194 14.39 -0.20 1.45
CA VAL A 194 13.80 -0.79 2.66
C VAL A 194 13.15 -2.12 2.27
N PRO A 195 13.68 -3.27 2.76
CA PRO A 195 13.03 -4.56 2.58
C PRO A 195 11.58 -4.54 3.06
N THR A 196 10.67 -5.14 2.29
CA THR A 196 9.24 -5.23 2.61
C THR A 196 8.73 -6.64 2.34
N ILE A 197 8.11 -7.24 3.34
CA ILE A 197 7.51 -8.57 3.23
C ILE A 197 6.00 -8.42 3.22
N TYR A 198 5.37 -8.95 2.20
CA TYR A 198 3.92 -9.06 2.13
C TYR A 198 3.51 -10.50 2.45
N GLU A 199 2.68 -10.68 3.48
CA GLU A 199 2.08 -11.97 3.80
C GLU A 199 0.58 -11.90 3.45
N ASP A 200 0.20 -12.61 2.39
CA ASP A 200 -1.20 -12.83 2.02
C ASP A 200 -1.79 -13.97 2.89
N ILE A 201 -3.10 -13.91 3.11
CA ILE A 201 -3.88 -14.97 3.75
C ILE A 201 -3.87 -16.27 2.92
N PHE A 202 -3.73 -16.17 1.60
CA PHE A 202 -3.82 -17.27 0.64
C PHE A 202 -2.52 -17.56 -0.11
N GLU A 203 -1.83 -16.53 -0.61
CA GLU A 203 -0.73 -16.65 -1.59
C GLU A 203 0.70 -16.60 -0.99
N GLY A 204 0.83 -16.86 0.32
CA GLY A 204 2.14 -17.01 0.95
C GLY A 204 2.87 -15.68 1.15
N ARG A 205 4.21 -15.69 1.06
CA ARG A 205 5.07 -14.52 1.34
C ARG A 205 5.71 -14.00 0.06
N ILE A 206 5.59 -12.70 -0.17
CA ILE A 206 6.25 -11.99 -1.28
C ILE A 206 7.33 -11.07 -0.71
N TYR A 207 8.53 -11.10 -1.30
CA TYR A 207 9.66 -10.29 -0.89
C TYR A 207 9.89 -9.15 -1.88
N THR A 208 9.45 -7.95 -1.51
CA THR A 208 9.61 -6.75 -2.33
C THR A 208 10.43 -5.71 -1.57
N TYR A 209 10.82 -4.62 -2.22
CA TYR A 209 11.54 -3.55 -1.55
C TYR A 209 10.92 -2.20 -1.88
N GLN A 210 10.63 -1.43 -0.83
CA GLN A 210 10.29 -0.03 -0.97
C GLN A 210 11.58 0.78 -1.07
N TYR A 211 11.53 1.95 -1.69
CA TYR A 211 12.66 2.86 -1.62
C TYR A 211 12.22 4.31 -1.60
N THR A 212 13.07 5.16 -1.04
CA THR A 212 12.99 6.61 -1.20
C THR A 212 14.16 7.09 -2.04
N TYR A 213 14.05 8.26 -2.65
CA TYR A 213 15.12 8.80 -3.49
C TYR A 213 15.41 10.27 -3.22
N ALA A 214 16.67 10.64 -3.40
CA ALA A 214 17.11 12.02 -3.61
C ALA A 214 17.72 12.14 -5.01
N HIS A 215 17.55 13.29 -5.67
CA HIS A 215 18.04 13.54 -7.03
C HIS A 215 18.92 14.78 -7.07
N SER A 216 20.13 14.65 -7.63
CA SER A 216 21.00 15.76 -8.02
C SER A 216 21.31 15.69 -9.51
N SER A 217 21.65 16.84 -10.10
CA SER A 217 22.08 16.89 -11.50
C SER A 217 23.13 17.96 -11.71
N ASP A 218 24.32 17.56 -12.13
CA ASP A 218 25.49 18.44 -12.20
C ASP A 218 26.35 18.07 -13.42
N ILE A 219 27.11 19.03 -13.96
CA ILE A 219 28.08 18.75 -15.03
C ILE A 219 29.37 18.29 -14.37
N VAL A 220 29.76 17.05 -14.67
CA VAL A 220 31.00 16.46 -14.15
C VAL A 220 32.03 16.44 -15.26
N PHE A 221 33.16 17.13 -15.03
CA PHE A 221 34.29 17.14 -15.94
C PHE A 221 35.27 16.02 -15.55
N GLY A 222 35.67 15.21 -16.54
CA GLY A 222 36.76 14.25 -16.37
C GLY A 222 38.13 14.93 -16.25
N HIS A 223 39.15 14.16 -15.87
CA HIS A 223 40.53 14.65 -15.73
C HIS A 223 41.10 15.23 -17.04
N SER A 224 40.62 14.74 -18.18
CA SER A 224 40.92 15.22 -19.54
C SER A 224 40.12 16.44 -19.96
N GLY A 225 39.24 16.98 -19.11
CA GLY A 225 38.28 18.05 -19.45
C GLY A 225 37.10 17.57 -20.30
N THR A 226 37.04 16.29 -20.67
CA THR A 226 35.91 15.70 -21.39
C THR A 226 34.76 15.44 -20.43
N VAL A 227 33.55 15.84 -20.83
CA VAL A 227 32.31 15.54 -20.10
C VAL A 227 31.79 14.18 -20.62
N ALA A 228 31.68 13.22 -19.71
CA ALA A 228 31.09 11.91 -19.98
C ALA A 228 29.91 11.72 -19.03
N PRO A 229 28.74 12.27 -19.37
CA PRO A 229 27.62 12.26 -18.44
C PRO A 229 27.04 10.85 -18.33
N ALA A 230 26.41 10.57 -17.20
CA ALA A 230 25.80 9.28 -16.92
C ALA A 230 24.59 9.46 -15.99
N ILE A 231 23.76 8.41 -15.91
CA ILE A 231 22.67 8.34 -14.94
C ILE A 231 23.04 7.30 -13.89
N TRP A 232 23.31 7.76 -12.68
CA TRP A 232 23.70 6.92 -11.55
C TRP A 232 22.51 6.63 -10.65
N PHE A 233 22.33 5.36 -10.31
CA PHE A 233 21.42 4.90 -9.26
C PHE A 233 22.27 4.31 -8.14
N LYS A 234 22.63 5.15 -7.17
CA LYS A 234 23.38 4.76 -5.98
C LYS A 234 22.40 4.22 -4.95
N TYR A 235 22.55 2.99 -4.51
CA TYR A 235 21.61 2.35 -3.58
C TYR A 235 22.26 1.96 -2.26
N GLU A 236 21.49 2.08 -1.19
CA GLU A 236 21.87 1.68 0.16
C GLU A 236 20.68 1.03 0.88
N LEU A 237 20.92 -0.14 1.46
CA LEU A 237 19.91 -0.88 2.21
C LEU A 237 19.77 -0.32 3.62
N GLN A 238 18.53 -0.10 4.04
CA GLN A 238 18.19 0.29 5.40
C GLN A 238 18.08 -0.94 6.30
N PRO A 239 18.55 -0.87 7.56
CA PRO A 239 18.54 -1.99 8.51
C PRO A 239 17.15 -2.22 9.14
N ILE A 240 16.08 -1.85 8.45
CA ILE A 240 14.70 -2.00 8.90
C ILE A 240 13.92 -2.75 7.84
N THR A 241 13.00 -3.60 8.27
CA THR A 241 12.10 -4.32 7.36
C THR A 241 10.65 -4.04 7.72
N VAL A 242 9.84 -3.81 6.69
CA VAL A 242 8.40 -3.58 6.82
C VAL A 242 7.67 -4.90 6.57
N LYS A 243 6.95 -5.43 7.57
CA LYS A 243 6.04 -6.55 7.38
C LYS A 243 4.63 -6.06 7.19
N ILE A 244 4.01 -6.38 6.07
CA ILE A 244 2.60 -6.14 5.79
C ILE A 244 1.90 -7.49 5.84
N THR A 245 1.03 -7.68 6.82
CA THR A 245 0.27 -8.94 6.99
C THR A 245 -1.20 -8.67 6.72
N GLU A 246 -1.80 -9.41 5.79
CA GLU A 246 -3.24 -9.44 5.63
C GLU A 246 -3.87 -10.28 6.75
N THR A 247 -4.80 -9.68 7.48
CA THR A 247 -5.53 -10.36 8.56
C THR A 247 -7.03 -10.18 8.38
N ARG A 248 -7.79 -11.18 8.83
CA ARG A 248 -9.26 -11.10 8.91
C ARG A 248 -9.68 -11.09 10.36
N GLN A 249 -10.77 -10.40 10.62
CA GLN A 249 -11.36 -10.44 11.95
C GLN A 249 -11.86 -11.85 12.26
N PRO A 250 -11.57 -12.38 13.45
CA PRO A 250 -12.05 -13.69 13.84
C PRO A 250 -13.57 -13.69 14.02
N PHE A 251 -14.21 -14.79 13.65
CA PHE A 251 -15.66 -14.94 13.63
C PHE A 251 -16.35 -14.67 14.98
N TYR A 252 -15.68 -14.91 16.10
CA TYR A 252 -16.24 -14.62 17.41
C TYR A 252 -16.48 -13.11 17.63
N LEU A 253 -15.61 -12.24 17.11
CA LEU A 253 -15.79 -10.78 17.22
C LEU A 253 -17.03 -10.34 16.45
N PHE A 254 -17.25 -10.90 15.27
CA PHE A 254 -18.45 -10.65 14.48
C PHE A 254 -19.73 -11.07 15.23
N ILE A 255 -19.76 -12.26 15.84
CA ILE A 255 -20.91 -12.67 16.67
C ILE A 255 -21.11 -11.72 17.84
N THR A 256 -20.03 -11.31 18.52
CA THR A 256 -20.15 -10.39 19.65
C THR A 256 -20.74 -9.04 19.24
N TRP A 257 -20.44 -8.54 18.04
CA TRP A 257 -21.05 -7.31 17.51
C TRP A 257 -22.53 -7.48 17.22
N ILE A 258 -22.95 -8.58 16.58
CA ILE A 258 -24.38 -8.87 16.39
C ILE A 258 -25.11 -8.90 17.74
N CYS A 259 -24.56 -9.59 18.74
CA CYS A 259 -25.15 -9.64 20.07
C CYS A 259 -25.25 -8.26 20.71
N ALA A 260 -24.23 -7.42 20.57
CA ALA A 260 -24.20 -6.06 21.10
C ALA A 260 -25.23 -5.15 20.41
N VAL A 261 -25.34 -5.20 19.09
CA VAL A 261 -26.33 -4.43 18.31
C VAL A 261 -27.75 -4.83 18.69
N VAL A 262 -28.04 -6.13 18.71
CA VAL A 262 -29.39 -6.63 19.03
C VAL A 262 -29.74 -6.33 20.48
N GLY A 263 -28.88 -6.69 21.44
CA GLY A 263 -29.11 -6.47 22.86
C GLY A 263 -29.17 -4.97 23.23
N GLY A 264 -28.28 -4.16 22.65
CA GLY A 264 -28.26 -2.71 22.84
C GLY A 264 -29.52 -2.04 22.32
N THR A 265 -29.97 -2.42 21.11
CA THR A 265 -31.19 -1.85 20.52
C THR A 265 -32.42 -2.18 21.35
N PHE A 266 -32.60 -3.43 21.80
CA PHE A 266 -33.73 -3.79 22.65
C PHE A 266 -33.72 -3.08 24.01
N THR A 267 -32.54 -2.90 24.61
CA THR A 267 -32.41 -2.18 25.88
C THR A 267 -32.82 -0.72 25.73
N VAL A 268 -32.32 -0.04 24.69
CA VAL A 268 -32.66 1.36 24.41
C VAL A 268 -34.14 1.50 24.04
N ALA A 269 -34.68 0.60 23.21
CA ALA A 269 -36.10 0.60 22.86
C ALA A 269 -37.01 0.47 24.09
N GLY A 270 -36.65 -0.40 25.04
CA GLY A 270 -37.38 -0.57 26.29
C GLY A 270 -37.36 0.68 27.17
N ILE A 271 -36.23 1.39 27.26
CA ILE A 271 -36.12 2.66 27.97
C ILE A 271 -36.99 3.74 27.31
N ILE A 272 -36.96 3.81 25.97
CA ILE A 272 -37.76 4.75 25.21
C ILE A 272 -39.27 4.47 25.40
N ASP A 273 -39.70 3.22 25.27
CA ASP A 273 -41.12 2.86 25.44
C ASP A 273 -41.63 3.18 26.85
N SER A 274 -40.84 2.84 27.88
CA SER A 274 -41.21 3.11 29.28
C SER A 274 -41.25 4.61 29.62
N THR A 275 -40.36 5.43 29.03
CA THR A 275 -40.42 6.89 29.17
C THR A 275 -41.64 7.49 28.45
N PHE A 276 -41.94 7.05 27.22
CA PHE A 276 -43.14 7.47 26.49
C PHE A 276 -44.43 7.09 27.24
N PHE A 277 -44.51 5.88 27.78
CA PHE A 277 -45.65 5.44 28.57
C PHE A 277 -45.85 6.32 29.81
N THR A 278 -44.77 6.58 30.56
CA THR A 278 -44.82 7.43 31.77
C THR A 278 -45.26 8.86 31.45
N ILE A 279 -44.73 9.45 30.37
CA ILE A 279 -45.10 10.80 29.93
C ILE A 279 -46.57 10.83 29.47
N SER A 280 -47.03 9.82 28.74
CA SER A 280 -48.43 9.74 28.29
C SER A 280 -49.41 9.66 29.46
N GLU A 281 -49.10 8.85 30.49
CA GLU A 281 -49.91 8.82 31.71
C GLU A 281 -49.88 10.15 32.47
N MET A 282 -48.72 10.80 32.56
CA MET A 282 -48.59 12.10 33.25
C MET A 282 -49.40 13.19 32.54
N LEU A 283 -49.34 13.26 31.21
CA LEU A 283 -50.13 14.19 30.40
C LEU A 283 -51.63 13.92 30.53
N LYS A 284 -52.04 12.64 30.53
CA LYS A 284 -53.45 12.26 30.73
C LYS A 284 -53.95 12.65 32.14
N LYS A 285 -53.12 12.48 33.18
CA LYS A 285 -53.41 12.94 34.54
C LYS A 285 -53.52 14.47 34.64
N HIS A 286 -52.69 15.20 33.88
CA HIS A 286 -52.77 16.66 33.78
C HIS A 286 -54.05 17.16 33.10
N GLN A 287 -54.41 16.57 31.96
CA GLN A 287 -55.64 16.93 31.24
C GLN A 287 -56.92 16.64 32.04
N LEU A 288 -56.88 15.62 32.92
CA LEU A 288 -58.00 15.28 33.80
C LEU A 288 -58.04 16.13 35.09
N GLY A 289 -57.14 17.10 35.27
CA GLY A 289 -57.10 17.98 36.45
C GLY A 289 -56.76 17.26 37.76
N LYS A 290 -56.25 16.03 37.71
CA LYS A 290 -55.94 15.18 38.88
C LYS A 290 -54.46 15.27 39.31
N LEU A 291 -53.81 16.39 39.02
CA LEU A 291 -52.43 16.64 39.45
C LEU A 291 -52.32 17.36 40.80
N SER A 292 -53.45 17.52 41.51
CA SER A 292 -53.47 17.91 42.92
C SER A 292 -53.49 16.69 43.84
#